data_AF-A0A0S6US61-F1
#
_entry.id   AF-A0A0S6US61-F1
#
_cell.length_a   1.000
_cell.length_b   1.000
_cell.length_c   1.000
_cell.angle_alpha   90.00
_cell.angle_beta   90.00
_cell.angle_gamma   90.00
#
_symmetry.space_group_name_H-M   'P 1'
#
loop_
_entity.id
_entity.type
_entity.pdbx_description
1 polymer ?
#
loop_
_entity_poly.entity_id
_entity_poly.type
_entity_poly.pdbx_seq_one_letter_code
_entity_poly.pdbx_strand_id
1 'polypeptide(L)'
;MTAAGIGYGSLFKVKIEGVYTTIGEQANVTPPGMSVDSIDASHQLSPDGTREFIPGLADAGEVTADIHYVPTGTAEAQLYAMLRTTQECRNVFPSGAYVDYSAFITGMEPDTPIDDKMVMSLTWKVTGAPERHAATAPSNVVLPAISGALTLGATLTAYEGVWDDEPTSFTYQWKNAGVNINGATSKTYVITAGDSGDAITVAVTGLNSAGSATATSAAVTAA
;
A
#
# COMPACT_ATOMS: atom_id res chain seq x y z
N MET A 1 6.57 16.90 -19.64
CA MET A 1 5.79 17.75 -18.73
C MET A 1 5.24 16.83 -17.66
N THR A 2 5.91 16.80 -16.52
CA THR A 2 5.76 15.83 -15.43
C THR A 2 4.43 16.01 -14.71
N ALA A 3 3.55 15.01 -14.78
CA ALA A 3 2.44 14.88 -13.85
C ALA A 3 3.03 14.51 -12.49
N ALA A 4 3.41 15.52 -11.70
CA ALA A 4 3.81 15.32 -10.32
C ALA A 4 2.58 14.77 -9.57
N GLY A 5 2.59 13.48 -9.29
CA GLY A 5 1.61 12.86 -8.41
C GLY A 5 1.81 13.40 -7.00
N ILE A 6 0.74 13.83 -6.35
CA ILE A 6 0.74 14.17 -4.93
C ILE A 6 1.27 12.95 -4.14
N GLY A 7 2.21 13.14 -3.21
CA GLY A 7 2.77 12.06 -2.38
C GLY A 7 1.81 11.49 -1.33
N TYR A 8 0.60 12.05 -1.25
CA TYR A 8 -0.48 11.65 -0.33
C TYR A 8 -0.92 10.21 -0.61
N GLY A 9 -0.81 9.33 0.39
CA GLY A 9 -1.11 7.89 0.28
C GLY A 9 0.13 7.01 0.03
N SER A 10 1.34 7.55 0.11
CA SER A 10 2.56 6.72 0.14
C SER A 10 2.62 5.95 1.46
N LEU A 11 2.87 4.64 1.40
CA LEU A 11 2.92 3.75 2.57
C LEU A 11 4.29 3.12 2.71
N PHE A 12 4.85 3.17 3.91
CA PHE A 12 6.02 2.39 4.29
C PHE A 12 5.59 1.07 4.94
N LYS A 13 6.07 -0.05 4.40
CA LYS A 13 5.75 -1.39 4.91
C LYS A 13 7.03 -2.13 5.29
N VAL A 14 6.93 -2.97 6.31
CA VAL A 14 7.98 -3.90 6.73
C VAL A 14 7.45 -5.31 6.65
N LYS A 15 8.28 -6.24 6.17
CA LYS A 15 7.92 -7.65 6.04
C LYS A 15 7.97 -8.34 7.40
N ILE A 16 6.83 -8.78 7.89
CA ILE A 16 6.66 -9.50 9.16
C ILE A 16 6.08 -10.86 8.82
N GLU A 17 6.75 -11.94 9.26
CA GLU A 17 6.32 -13.33 8.98
C GLU A 17 6.05 -13.62 7.49
N GLY A 18 6.79 -12.95 6.59
CA GLY A 18 6.66 -13.10 5.14
C GLY A 18 5.66 -12.16 4.46
N VAL A 19 4.92 -11.34 5.22
CA VAL A 19 3.90 -10.41 4.69
C VAL A 19 4.30 -8.95 4.92
N TYR A 20 4.26 -8.11 3.89
CA TYR A 20 4.49 -6.67 4.02
C TYR A 20 3.34 -5.98 4.75
N THR A 21 3.61 -5.52 5.97
CA THR A 21 2.62 -4.89 6.85
C THR A 21 2.99 -3.43 7.09
N THR A 22 1.98 -2.56 7.14
CA THR A 22 2.18 -1.14 7.50
C THR A 22 2.53 -1.01 8.97
N ILE A 23 3.54 -0.21 9.28
CA ILE A 23 3.88 0.11 10.66
C ILE A 23 2.98 1.24 11.13
N GLY A 24 2.10 0.97 12.10
CA GLY A 24 1.23 1.97 12.73
C GLY A 24 0.28 2.68 11.77
N GLU A 25 -0.37 3.75 12.26
CA GLU A 25 -1.08 4.71 11.41
C GLU A 25 -0.07 5.78 10.96
N GLN A 26 0.31 5.78 9.68
CA GLN A 26 1.33 6.68 9.14
C GLN A 26 0.74 8.06 8.82
N ALA A 27 1.37 9.10 9.36
CA ALA A 27 1.03 10.49 9.07
C ALA A 27 1.83 11.02 7.87
N ASN A 28 3.15 10.78 7.85
CA ASN A 28 4.05 11.22 6.79
C ASN A 28 5.08 10.12 6.49
N VAL A 29 5.49 10.00 5.23
CA VAL A 29 6.57 9.11 4.78
C VAL A 29 7.46 9.86 3.80
N THR A 30 8.77 9.89 4.07
CA THR A 30 9.79 10.40 3.16
C THR A 30 10.56 9.23 2.56
N PRO A 31 10.44 8.98 1.24
CA PRO A 31 11.19 7.94 0.55
C PRO A 31 12.71 8.19 0.55
N PRO A 32 13.53 7.15 0.27
CA PRO A 32 14.97 7.27 0.29
C PRO A 32 15.50 8.20 -0.82
N GLY A 33 16.47 9.04 -0.46
CA GLY A 33 17.23 9.88 -1.39
C GLY A 33 18.55 9.22 -1.76
N MET A 34 18.78 8.98 -3.05
CA MET A 34 20.03 8.41 -3.54
C MET A 34 21.14 9.47 -3.61
N SER A 35 22.31 9.16 -3.08
CA SER A 35 23.56 9.89 -3.31
C SER A 35 24.67 8.95 -3.78
N VAL A 36 25.69 9.50 -4.45
CA VAL A 36 26.86 8.74 -4.90
C VAL A 36 28.11 9.51 -4.49
N ASP A 37 29.06 8.81 -3.90
CA ASP A 37 30.35 9.38 -3.54
C ASP A 37 31.12 9.81 -4.78
N SER A 38 31.91 10.88 -4.67
CA SER A 38 32.85 11.29 -5.72
C SER A 38 34.27 11.13 -5.20
N ILE A 39 35.09 10.39 -5.94
CA ILE A 39 36.50 10.19 -5.62
C ILE A 39 37.31 11.04 -6.59
N ASP A 40 38.08 11.99 -6.07
CA ASP A 40 38.98 12.82 -6.87
C ASP A 40 40.15 11.96 -7.38
N ALA A 41 40.30 11.91 -8.70
CA ALA A 41 41.33 11.15 -9.41
C ALA A 41 42.28 12.06 -10.21
N SER A 42 42.26 13.37 -9.93
CA SER A 42 43.05 14.36 -10.66
C SER A 42 44.55 14.10 -10.57
N HIS A 43 45.27 14.29 -11.68
CA HIS A 43 46.72 14.13 -11.76
C HIS A 43 47.39 15.28 -12.52
N GLN A 44 48.72 15.39 -12.44
CA GLN A 44 49.47 16.50 -13.06
C GLN A 44 49.39 16.57 -14.59
N LEU A 45 48.86 15.52 -15.22
CA LEU A 45 48.64 15.43 -16.67
C LEU A 45 47.14 15.45 -17.02
N SER A 46 46.26 15.83 -16.09
CA SER A 46 44.83 15.94 -16.36
C SER A 46 44.65 16.89 -17.56
N PRO A 47 44.08 16.43 -18.68
CA PRO A 47 44.29 17.04 -20.01
C PRO A 47 43.88 18.51 -20.12
N ASP A 48 42.89 18.90 -19.31
CA ASP A 48 42.25 20.22 -19.38
C ASP A 48 42.43 21.05 -18.10
N GLY A 49 43.25 20.59 -17.15
CA GLY A 49 43.44 21.26 -15.85
C GLY A 49 42.19 21.33 -14.97
N THR A 50 41.16 20.56 -15.31
CA THR A 50 39.92 20.38 -14.54
C THR A 50 40.05 19.20 -13.59
N ARG A 51 39.23 19.19 -12.53
CA ARG A 51 39.19 18.04 -11.62
C ARG A 51 38.52 16.85 -12.29
N GLU A 52 39.14 15.69 -12.17
CA GLU A 52 38.61 14.42 -12.68
C GLU A 52 38.07 13.60 -11.51
N PHE A 53 36.88 13.04 -11.66
CA PHE A 53 36.20 12.29 -10.61
C PHE A 53 35.78 10.91 -11.11
N ILE A 54 35.98 9.91 -10.26
CA ILE A 54 35.45 8.55 -10.45
C ILE A 54 34.30 8.36 -9.44
N PRO A 55 33.14 7.80 -9.87
CA PRO A 55 32.05 7.51 -8.95
C PRO A 55 32.45 6.43 -7.94
N GLY A 56 32.17 6.71 -6.67
CA GLY A 56 32.37 5.81 -5.54
C GLY A 56 31.12 4.97 -5.24
N LEU A 57 30.94 4.59 -3.96
CA LEU A 57 29.76 3.84 -3.53
C LEU A 57 28.52 4.73 -3.57
N ALA A 58 27.39 4.11 -3.94
CA ALA A 58 26.08 4.75 -3.83
C ALA A 58 25.51 4.51 -2.43
N ASP A 59 25.01 5.57 -1.80
CA ASP A 59 24.25 5.50 -0.56
C ASP A 59 22.77 5.69 -0.92
N ALA A 60 21.96 4.69 -0.59
CA ALA A 60 20.52 4.73 -0.82
C ALA A 60 19.79 5.62 0.20
N GLY A 61 20.50 6.29 1.10
CA GLY A 61 19.97 7.28 2.01
C GLY A 61 19.15 6.65 3.12
N GLU A 62 18.17 7.42 3.61
CA GLU A 62 17.32 7.05 4.74
C GLU A 62 15.86 7.28 4.41
N VAL A 63 15.00 6.51 5.07
CA VAL A 63 13.54 6.65 5.01
C VAL A 63 13.08 7.15 6.37
N THR A 64 12.28 8.20 6.36
CA THR A 64 11.63 8.70 7.58
C THR A 64 10.14 8.48 7.52
N ALA A 65 9.54 8.04 8.63
CA ALA A 65 8.11 7.87 8.75
C ALA A 65 7.62 8.33 10.12
N ASP A 66 6.59 9.17 10.12
CA ASP A 66 5.89 9.58 11.33
C ASP A 66 4.68 8.68 11.54
N ILE A 67 4.62 8.02 12.69
CA ILE A 67 3.54 7.08 13.02
C ILE A 67 2.80 7.50 14.28
N HIS A 68 1.48 7.32 14.28
CA HIS A 68 0.73 7.31 15.53
C HIS A 68 0.89 5.96 16.22
N TYR A 69 1.09 6.00 17.53
CA TYR A 69 1.24 4.79 18.34
C TYR A 69 0.52 4.91 19.68
N VAL A 70 0.29 3.75 20.31
CA VAL A 70 -0.16 3.65 21.70
C VAL A 70 1.04 3.18 22.53
N PRO A 71 1.45 3.90 23.58
CA PRO A 71 2.53 3.45 24.45
C PRO A 71 2.24 2.08 25.03
N THR A 72 3.27 1.26 25.13
CA THR A 72 3.23 -0.15 25.55
C THR A 72 2.37 -1.06 24.66
N GLY A 73 1.97 -0.57 23.49
CA GLY A 73 1.23 -1.33 22.49
C GLY A 73 2.09 -2.36 21.75
N THR A 74 1.44 -3.28 21.05
CA THR A 74 2.11 -4.33 20.26
C THR A 74 2.97 -3.76 19.13
N ALA A 75 2.54 -2.68 18.48
CA ALA A 75 3.30 -2.03 17.42
C ALA A 75 4.62 -1.43 17.92
N GLU A 76 4.61 -0.81 19.11
CA GLU A 76 5.83 -0.30 19.74
C GLU A 76 6.78 -1.46 20.10
N ALA A 77 6.27 -2.53 20.73
CA ALA A 77 7.08 -3.70 21.05
C ALA A 77 7.73 -4.35 19.82
N GLN A 78 7.00 -4.43 18.69
CA GLN A 78 7.55 -4.92 17.42
C GLN A 78 8.66 -4.00 16.89
N LEU A 79 8.48 -2.68 16.95
CA LEU A 79 9.51 -1.72 16.54
C LEU A 79 10.79 -1.84 17.39
N TYR A 80 10.63 -1.98 18.71
CA TYR A 80 11.77 -2.24 19.59
C TYR A 80 12.46 -3.57 19.28
N ALA A 81 11.72 -4.62 18.91
CA ALA A 81 12.29 -5.90 18.51
C ALA A 81 13.05 -5.83 17.17
N MET A 82 12.66 -4.90 16.29
CA MET A 82 13.35 -4.65 15.02
C MET A 82 14.66 -3.85 15.20
N LEU A 83 14.84 -3.16 16.33
CA LEU A 83 16.10 -2.48 16.64
C LEU A 83 17.27 -3.47 16.53
N ARG A 84 18.31 -3.09 15.78
CA ARG A 84 19.53 -3.89 15.51
C ARG A 84 19.35 -5.08 14.56
N THR A 85 18.24 -5.14 13.84
CA THR A 85 18.03 -6.15 12.80
C THR A 85 17.74 -5.47 11.46
N THR A 86 18.22 -6.06 10.37
CA THR A 86 17.87 -5.63 9.02
C THR A 86 16.53 -6.22 8.64
N GLN A 87 15.65 -5.39 8.11
CA GLN A 87 14.30 -5.75 7.68
C GLN A 87 14.15 -5.57 6.17
N GLU A 88 13.32 -6.41 5.56
CA GLU A 88 12.84 -6.19 4.20
C GLU A 88 11.72 -5.15 4.23
N CYS A 89 11.92 -4.05 3.51
CA CYS A 89 11.05 -2.89 3.50
C CYS A 89 10.48 -2.64 2.10
N ARG A 90 9.29 -2.03 2.06
CA ARG A 90 8.62 -1.61 0.82
C ARG A 90 8.04 -0.22 0.98
N ASN A 91 8.39 0.71 0.09
CA ASN A 91 7.67 1.97 -0.07
C ASN A 91 6.68 1.83 -1.23
N VAL A 92 5.39 1.95 -0.96
CA VAL A 92 4.33 1.96 -1.98
C VAL A 92 3.93 3.40 -2.26
N PHE A 93 3.91 3.80 -3.53
CA PHE A 93 3.46 5.12 -3.96
C PHE A 93 1.96 5.12 -4.28
N PRO A 94 1.29 6.28 -4.37
CA PRO A 94 -0.14 6.36 -4.69
C PRO A 94 -0.51 5.80 -6.08
N SER A 95 0.46 5.65 -6.98
CA SER A 95 0.28 4.95 -8.25
C SER A 95 0.21 3.43 -8.11
N GLY A 96 0.52 2.85 -6.94
CA GLY A 96 0.72 1.42 -6.74
C GLY A 96 2.10 0.93 -7.20
N ALA A 97 2.96 1.81 -7.75
CA ALA A 97 4.36 1.47 -7.94
C ALA A 97 5.04 1.39 -6.58
N TYR A 98 6.03 0.52 -6.44
CA TYR A 98 6.72 0.37 -5.16
C TYR A 98 8.22 0.19 -5.31
N VAL A 99 8.93 0.40 -4.21
CA VAL A 99 10.38 0.18 -4.12
C VAL A 99 10.64 -0.76 -2.95
N ASP A 100 11.33 -1.87 -3.25
CA ASP A 100 11.78 -2.84 -2.25
C ASP A 100 13.24 -2.60 -1.92
N TYR A 101 13.59 -2.70 -0.64
CA TYR A 101 14.97 -2.53 -0.17
C TYR A 101 15.11 -3.12 1.23
N SER A 102 16.35 -3.36 1.65
CA SER A 102 16.66 -3.70 3.03
C SER A 102 16.95 -2.43 3.84
N ALA A 103 16.45 -2.33 5.06
CA ALA A 103 16.78 -1.21 5.95
C ALA A 103 16.80 -1.62 7.42
N PHE A 104 17.40 -0.80 8.27
CA PHE A 104 17.36 -0.98 9.72
C PHE A 104 17.14 0.37 10.42
N ILE A 105 16.51 0.33 11.59
CA ILE A 105 16.19 1.54 12.37
C ILE A 105 17.49 2.18 12.88
N THR A 106 17.69 3.46 12.58
CA THR A 106 18.76 4.31 13.14
C THR A 106 18.23 5.40 14.07
N GLY A 107 16.97 5.79 13.95
CA GLY A 107 16.30 6.76 14.81
C GLY A 107 14.89 6.31 15.19
N MET A 108 14.53 6.52 16.45
CA MET A 108 13.19 6.26 16.97
C MET A 108 12.92 7.28 18.08
N GLU A 109 12.22 8.35 17.71
CA GLU A 109 12.05 9.54 18.54
C GLU A 109 10.55 9.75 18.81
N PRO A 110 10.07 9.52 20.05
CA PRO A 110 8.71 9.86 20.42
C PRO A 110 8.57 11.38 20.51
N ASP A 111 7.50 11.92 19.92
CA ASP A 111 7.14 13.33 19.98
C ASP A 111 5.91 13.53 20.88
N THR A 112 5.79 14.73 21.44
CA THR A 112 4.63 15.15 22.22
C THR A 112 3.36 15.17 21.36
N PRO A 113 2.20 14.79 21.90
CA PRO A 113 0.97 14.68 21.11
C PRO A 113 0.59 16.00 20.43
N ILE A 114 0.31 15.95 19.13
CA ILE A 114 -0.48 16.95 18.44
C ILE A 114 -1.88 16.33 18.27
N ASP A 115 -2.92 17.03 18.71
CA ASP A 115 -4.33 16.58 18.60
C ASP A 115 -4.67 15.24 19.30
N ASP A 116 -4.23 15.04 20.55
CA ASP A 116 -4.53 13.87 21.40
C ASP A 116 -4.03 12.49 20.89
N LYS A 117 -3.16 12.46 19.86
CA LYS A 117 -2.49 11.24 19.39
C LYS A 117 -0.98 11.30 19.64
N MET A 118 -0.39 10.22 20.16
CA MET A 118 1.06 10.14 20.32
C MET A 118 1.73 9.86 18.99
N VAL A 119 2.75 10.65 18.66
CA VAL A 119 3.51 10.57 17.40
C VAL A 119 4.91 10.03 17.70
N MET A 120 5.44 9.20 16.82
CA MET A 120 6.84 8.76 16.85
C MET A 120 7.44 8.91 15.46
N SER A 121 8.57 9.58 15.37
CA SER A 121 9.35 9.68 14.14
C SER A 121 10.37 8.56 14.08
N LEU A 122 10.32 7.77 13.02
CA LEU A 122 11.21 6.64 12.77
C LEU A 122 12.14 6.96 11.60
N THR A 123 13.43 6.74 11.79
CA THR A 123 14.46 6.85 10.74
C THR A 123 15.04 5.48 10.45
N TRP A 124 15.03 5.10 9.18
CA TRP A 124 15.52 3.82 8.68
C TRP A 124 16.65 4.05 7.68
N LYS A 125 17.83 3.51 7.98
CA LYS A 125 18.96 3.53 7.05
C LYS A 125 18.81 2.42 6.03
N VAL A 126 18.79 2.78 4.73
CA VAL A 126 18.72 1.80 3.64
C VAL A 126 20.08 1.14 3.47
N THR A 127 20.07 -0.16 3.21
CA THR A 127 21.26 -0.96 2.90
C THR A 127 21.02 -1.80 1.66
N GLY A 128 22.04 -1.89 0.80
CA GLY A 128 21.92 -2.49 -0.52
C GLY A 128 21.28 -1.58 -1.55
N ALA A 129 21.05 -2.13 -2.75
CA ALA A 129 20.43 -1.41 -3.84
C ALA A 129 18.89 -1.50 -3.75
N PRO A 130 18.17 -0.38 -3.77
CA PRO A 130 16.72 -0.40 -3.87
C PRO A 130 16.27 -0.87 -5.25
N GLU A 131 15.25 -1.73 -5.28
CA GLU A 131 14.66 -2.27 -6.50
C GLU A 131 13.31 -1.61 -6.76
N ARG A 132 13.14 -1.02 -7.95
CA ARG A 132 11.92 -0.32 -8.33
C ARG A 132 11.02 -1.22 -9.17
N HIS A 133 9.78 -1.37 -8.72
CA HIS A 133 8.76 -2.16 -9.39
C HIS A 133 7.68 -1.25 -9.97
N ALA A 134 7.22 -1.59 -11.16
CA ALA A 134 6.04 -0.96 -11.74
C ALA A 134 4.78 -1.44 -11.01
N ALA A 135 3.74 -0.61 -11.01
CA ALA A 135 2.43 -1.03 -10.53
C ALA A 135 1.88 -2.17 -11.42
N THR A 136 1.29 -3.17 -10.79
CA THR A 136 0.56 -4.28 -11.43
C THR A 136 -0.94 -4.09 -11.21
N ALA A 137 -1.78 -4.51 -12.17
CA ALA A 137 -3.22 -4.44 -11.97
C ALA A 137 -3.64 -5.34 -10.79
N PRO A 138 -4.67 -4.97 -10.01
CA PRO A 138 -5.11 -5.75 -8.86
C PRO A 138 -5.37 -7.21 -9.18
N SER A 139 -5.13 -8.10 -8.22
CA SER A 139 -5.49 -9.51 -8.33
C SER A 139 -6.26 -9.96 -7.09
N ASN A 140 -7.35 -10.71 -7.28
CA ASN A 140 -8.18 -11.17 -6.17
C ASN A 140 -7.65 -12.51 -5.64
N VAL A 141 -7.46 -12.59 -4.32
CA VAL A 141 -6.93 -13.76 -3.61
C VAL A 141 -8.03 -14.48 -2.83
N VAL A 142 -9.00 -13.73 -2.30
CA VAL A 142 -10.20 -14.25 -1.65
C VAL A 142 -11.42 -13.60 -2.28
N LEU A 143 -12.36 -14.42 -2.75
CA LEU A 143 -13.54 -13.95 -3.46
C LEU A 143 -14.41 -12.98 -2.62
N PRO A 144 -15.12 -12.06 -3.27
CA PRO A 144 -16.14 -11.24 -2.63
C PRO A 144 -17.23 -12.10 -1.96
N ALA A 145 -17.87 -11.55 -0.92
CA ALA A 145 -18.97 -12.21 -0.21
C ALA A 145 -20.17 -11.27 -0.07
N ILE A 146 -21.37 -11.85 0.07
CA ILE A 146 -22.62 -11.12 0.30
C ILE A 146 -23.12 -11.45 1.70
N SER A 147 -23.57 -10.43 2.44
CA SER A 147 -24.25 -10.59 3.74
C SER A 147 -25.55 -9.79 3.76
N GLY A 148 -26.48 -10.16 4.64
CA GLY A 148 -27.80 -9.54 4.78
C GLY A 148 -28.92 -10.57 4.83
N ALA A 149 -30.13 -10.12 5.18
CA ALA A 149 -31.31 -10.98 5.08
C ALA A 149 -31.69 -11.17 3.61
N LEU A 150 -32.04 -12.39 3.24
CA LEU A 150 -32.38 -12.77 1.87
C LEU A 150 -33.90 -12.65 1.63
N THR A 151 -34.55 -11.59 2.09
CA THR A 151 -36.00 -11.40 1.96
C THR A 151 -36.31 -10.10 1.24
N LEU A 152 -37.45 -10.03 0.55
CA LEU A 152 -37.93 -8.82 -0.11
C LEU A 152 -37.79 -7.56 0.78
N GLY A 153 -37.17 -6.51 0.23
CA GLY A 153 -36.94 -5.23 0.92
C GLY A 153 -35.74 -5.20 1.87
N ALA A 154 -35.05 -6.32 2.07
CA ALA A 154 -33.83 -6.36 2.86
C ALA A 154 -32.63 -5.81 2.08
N THR A 155 -31.68 -5.24 2.82
CA THR A 155 -30.42 -4.73 2.27
C THR A 155 -29.33 -5.80 2.35
N LEU A 156 -28.78 -6.14 1.19
CA LEU A 156 -27.55 -6.89 1.03
C LEU A 156 -26.34 -5.96 1.03
N THR A 157 -25.25 -6.43 1.60
CA THR A 157 -23.96 -5.71 1.66
C THR A 157 -22.87 -6.59 1.09
N ALA A 158 -22.12 -6.05 0.12
CA ALA A 158 -20.96 -6.69 -0.46
C ALA A 158 -19.74 -6.49 0.45
N TYR A 159 -18.99 -7.58 0.65
CA TYR A 159 -17.61 -7.55 1.12
C TYR A 159 -16.70 -7.74 -0.09
N GLU A 160 -15.67 -6.90 -0.21
CA GLU A 160 -14.81 -6.80 -1.38
C GLU A 160 -13.92 -8.03 -1.61
N GLY A 161 -13.70 -8.85 -0.57
CA GLY A 161 -12.72 -9.93 -0.60
C GLY A 161 -11.32 -9.46 -0.20
N VAL A 162 -10.32 -10.27 -0.48
CA VAL A 162 -8.89 -9.94 -0.27
C VAL A 162 -8.23 -9.79 -1.63
N TRP A 163 -7.46 -8.71 -1.80
CA TRP A 163 -6.81 -8.34 -3.04
C TRP A 163 -5.33 -8.04 -2.82
N ASP A 164 -4.51 -8.47 -3.77
CA ASP A 164 -3.12 -8.06 -3.91
C ASP A 164 -3.01 -6.83 -4.83
N ASP A 165 -1.79 -6.27 -4.92
CA ASP A 165 -1.42 -5.11 -5.76
C ASP A 165 -2.22 -3.82 -5.44
N GLU A 166 -2.57 -3.66 -4.16
CA GLU A 166 -3.10 -2.44 -3.55
C GLU A 166 -4.15 -1.69 -4.39
N PRO A 167 -5.38 -2.23 -4.52
CA PRO A 167 -6.49 -1.48 -5.10
C PRO A 167 -6.69 -0.17 -4.33
N THR A 168 -6.73 0.95 -5.05
CA THR A 168 -7.00 2.28 -4.48
C THR A 168 -8.48 2.60 -4.42
N SER A 169 -9.30 1.87 -5.17
CA SER A 169 -10.76 1.99 -5.15
C SER A 169 -11.44 0.70 -5.63
N PHE A 170 -12.72 0.56 -5.29
CA PHE A 170 -13.56 -0.55 -5.71
C PHE A 170 -14.85 -0.04 -6.37
N THR A 171 -15.30 -0.74 -7.41
CA THR A 171 -16.64 -0.57 -7.98
C THR A 171 -17.42 -1.88 -7.92
N TYR A 172 -18.74 -1.76 -7.91
CA TYR A 172 -19.65 -2.88 -7.73
C TYR A 172 -20.62 -2.96 -8.92
N GLN A 173 -21.07 -4.17 -9.22
CA GLN A 173 -22.20 -4.40 -10.09
C GLN A 173 -22.96 -5.62 -9.58
N TRP A 174 -24.16 -5.39 -9.06
CA TRP A 174 -25.06 -6.46 -8.65
C TRP A 174 -25.71 -7.10 -9.87
N LYS A 175 -25.92 -8.41 -9.80
CA LYS A 175 -26.50 -9.22 -10.87
C LYS A 175 -27.59 -10.12 -10.31
N ASN A 176 -28.67 -10.25 -11.07
CA ASN A 176 -29.73 -11.22 -10.86
C ASN A 176 -29.65 -12.25 -12.00
N ALA A 177 -29.55 -13.54 -11.64
CA ALA A 177 -29.46 -14.65 -12.59
C ALA A 177 -28.33 -14.45 -13.63
N GLY A 178 -27.23 -13.82 -13.21
CA GLY A 178 -26.07 -13.51 -14.06
C GLY A 178 -26.21 -12.24 -14.93
N VAL A 179 -27.37 -11.58 -14.93
CA VAL A 179 -27.64 -10.34 -15.67
C VAL A 179 -27.45 -9.12 -14.77
N ASN A 180 -26.81 -8.06 -15.27
CA ASN A 180 -26.62 -6.82 -14.52
C ASN A 180 -27.97 -6.20 -14.13
N ILE A 181 -28.14 -5.91 -12.84
CA ILE A 181 -29.26 -5.12 -12.34
C ILE A 181 -28.93 -3.65 -12.62
N ASN A 182 -29.76 -2.99 -13.43
CA ASN A 182 -29.48 -1.64 -13.90
C ASN A 182 -29.36 -0.65 -12.73
N GLY A 183 -28.28 0.12 -12.69
CA GLY A 183 -28.00 1.11 -11.64
C GLY A 183 -27.57 0.53 -10.29
N ALA A 184 -27.51 -0.79 -10.13
CA ALA A 184 -27.08 -1.43 -8.89
C ALA A 184 -25.55 -1.51 -8.81
N THR A 185 -24.91 -0.35 -8.59
CA THR A 185 -23.44 -0.19 -8.56
C THR A 185 -22.88 0.21 -7.19
N SER A 186 -23.74 0.30 -6.18
CA SER A 186 -23.37 0.58 -4.81
C SER A 186 -22.84 -0.66 -4.09
N LYS A 187 -22.09 -0.45 -2.99
CA LYS A 187 -21.66 -1.53 -2.09
C LYS A 187 -22.83 -2.31 -1.48
N THR A 188 -24.01 -1.69 -1.41
CA THR A 188 -25.25 -2.28 -0.92
C THR A 188 -26.30 -2.39 -2.02
N TYR A 189 -27.21 -3.35 -1.87
CA TYR A 189 -28.34 -3.57 -2.76
C TYR A 189 -29.58 -3.96 -1.98
N VAL A 190 -30.75 -3.42 -2.35
CA VAL A 190 -32.02 -3.77 -1.71
C VAL A 190 -32.73 -4.79 -2.59
N ILE A 191 -33.10 -5.94 -2.00
CA ILE A 191 -33.83 -7.00 -2.70
C ILE A 191 -35.20 -6.46 -3.14
N THR A 192 -35.51 -6.64 -4.41
CA THR A 192 -36.78 -6.26 -5.03
C THR A 192 -37.64 -7.48 -5.34
N ALA A 193 -38.90 -7.25 -5.69
CA ALA A 193 -39.83 -8.34 -6.00
C ALA A 193 -39.40 -9.16 -7.23
N GLY A 194 -38.61 -8.57 -8.13
CA GLY A 194 -38.09 -9.25 -9.32
C GLY A 194 -36.93 -10.19 -9.04
N ASP A 195 -36.44 -10.27 -7.80
CA ASP A 195 -35.29 -11.10 -7.42
C ASP A 195 -35.69 -12.41 -6.72
N SER A 196 -36.95 -12.54 -6.30
CA SER A 196 -37.40 -13.69 -5.52
C SER A 196 -37.22 -14.99 -6.30
N GLY A 197 -36.51 -15.94 -5.68
CA GLY A 197 -36.16 -17.23 -6.26
C GLY A 197 -34.89 -17.21 -7.14
N ASP A 198 -34.36 -16.04 -7.48
CA ASP A 198 -33.19 -15.93 -8.35
C ASP A 198 -31.86 -15.90 -7.59
N ALA A 199 -30.80 -16.26 -8.32
CA ALA A 199 -29.42 -16.20 -7.83
C ALA A 199 -28.87 -14.77 -7.94
N ILE A 200 -28.66 -14.13 -6.78
CA ILE A 200 -28.04 -12.83 -6.67
C ILE A 200 -26.53 -12.98 -6.48
N THR A 201 -25.75 -12.22 -7.27
CA THR A 201 -24.28 -12.14 -7.17
C THR A 201 -23.83 -10.68 -7.24
N VAL A 202 -22.62 -10.39 -6.76
CA VAL A 202 -21.98 -9.08 -6.94
C VAL A 202 -20.62 -9.27 -7.61
N ALA A 203 -20.40 -8.53 -8.70
CA ALA A 203 -19.09 -8.37 -9.30
C ALA A 203 -18.39 -7.16 -8.66
N VAL A 204 -17.24 -7.38 -8.04
CA VAL A 204 -16.39 -6.35 -7.44
C VAL A 204 -15.17 -6.17 -8.32
N THR A 205 -14.91 -4.92 -8.73
CA THR A 205 -13.73 -4.57 -9.52
C THR A 205 -12.79 -3.73 -8.68
N GLY A 206 -11.59 -4.24 -8.43
CA GLY A 206 -10.51 -3.47 -7.82
C GLY A 206 -9.78 -2.66 -8.89
N LEU A 207 -9.47 -1.39 -8.60
CA LEU A 207 -8.76 -0.50 -9.51
C LEU A 207 -7.53 0.10 -8.83
N ASN A 208 -6.45 0.24 -9.59
CA ASN A 208 -5.31 1.08 -9.26
C ASN A 208 -4.81 1.79 -10.54
N SER A 209 -3.65 2.46 -10.48
CA SER A 209 -3.16 3.20 -11.66
C SER A 209 -2.66 2.31 -12.81
N ALA A 210 -2.36 1.04 -12.53
CA ALA A 210 -1.93 0.07 -13.55
C ALA A 210 -3.11 -0.59 -14.29
N GLY A 211 -4.31 -0.58 -13.70
CA GLY A 211 -5.50 -1.11 -14.33
C GLY A 211 -6.54 -1.60 -13.33
N SER A 212 -7.30 -2.60 -13.72
CA SER A 212 -8.34 -3.18 -12.91
C SER A 212 -8.48 -4.68 -13.12
N ALA A 213 -9.04 -5.35 -12.14
CA ALA A 213 -9.51 -6.73 -12.27
C ALA A 213 -10.82 -6.92 -11.51
N THR A 214 -11.60 -7.90 -11.94
CA THR A 214 -12.95 -8.16 -11.42
C THR A 214 -13.04 -9.57 -10.85
N ALA A 215 -13.59 -9.68 -9.65
CA ALA A 215 -13.97 -10.95 -9.03
C ALA A 215 -15.49 -10.94 -8.75
N THR A 216 -16.13 -12.11 -8.78
CA THR A 216 -17.57 -12.25 -8.52
C THR A 216 -17.80 -13.11 -7.30
N SER A 217 -18.75 -12.72 -6.45
CA SER A 217 -19.10 -13.47 -5.25
C SER A 217 -19.71 -14.83 -5.57
N ALA A 218 -19.76 -15.71 -4.56
CA ALA A 218 -20.72 -16.80 -4.57
C ALA A 218 -22.17 -16.27 -4.68
N ALA A 219 -23.05 -17.07 -5.27
CA ALA A 219 -24.46 -16.73 -5.39
C ALA A 219 -25.20 -16.91 -4.06
N VAL A 220 -26.14 -16.01 -3.78
CA VAL A 220 -27.15 -16.15 -2.72
C VAL A 220 -28.53 -16.14 -3.35
N THR A 221 -29.47 -16.90 -2.81
CA THR A 221 -30.84 -16.96 -3.34
C THR A 221 -31.75 -16.05 -2.52
N ALA A 222 -32.41 -15.08 -3.16
CA ALA A 222 -33.42 -14.28 -2.48
C ALA A 222 -34.69 -15.12 -2.27
N ALA A 223 -35.27 -15.06 -1.07
CA ALA A 223 -36.52 -15.69 -0.69
C ALA A 223 -37.72 -14.81 -1.09
#